data_AF-A0A961EVQ7-F1
#
_entry.id   AF-A0A961EVQ7-F1
#
_cell.length_a   1.000
_cell.length_b   1.000
_cell.length_c   1.000
_cell.angle_alpha   90.00
_cell.angle_beta   90.00
_cell.angle_gamma   90.00
#
_symmetry.space_group_name_H-M   'P 1'
#
loop_
_entity.id
_entity.type
_entity.pdbx_description
1 polymer ?
#
loop_
_entity_poly.entity_id
_entity_poly.type
_entity_poly.pdbx_seq_one_letter_code
_entity_poly.pdbx_strand_id
1 'polypeptide(L)'
;MIFSSGLFVFFFALVFLVQWYIIGKIRNAELRKRTLHIFLLIVSYIFYMTWDWRFGFLILFSTAVDFVAGLYIQREHDSESEAAQKKARLALIISLGVNLGSLGIFKYFHFFADSFIALFAAIDPSFAARNHDLLFRVILPVGISFFTFQSMSYTIDVYRRIIPAEKSLIRFALFVSFFPQLVAGPIVTAREFLPQLQRFPSVDSSDLRQGCQIFLLGFIKKSVLADHVAPFVDMVHGDPLSYGFFH
;
A
#
# COMPACT_ATOMS: atom_id res chain seq x y z
N MET A 1 -3.06 11.04 -8.00
CA MET A 1 -2.42 12.24 -7.38
C MET A 1 -0.96 11.94 -7.05
N ILE A 2 0.00 12.69 -7.60
CA ILE A 2 1.45 12.50 -7.32
C ILE A 2 1.88 13.43 -6.18
N PHE A 3 2.81 13.00 -5.32
CA PHE A 3 3.28 13.75 -4.14
C PHE A 3 3.74 15.18 -4.46
N SER A 4 4.44 15.41 -5.57
CA SER A 4 4.91 16.74 -5.98
C SER A 4 3.84 17.62 -6.64
N SER A 5 2.63 17.09 -6.88
CA SER A 5 1.56 17.86 -7.54
C SER A 5 0.87 18.84 -6.59
N GLY A 6 0.52 20.03 -7.09
CA GLY A 6 -0.25 21.01 -6.31
C GLY A 6 -1.61 20.45 -5.83
N LEU A 7 -2.19 19.51 -6.58
CA LEU A 7 -3.42 18.83 -6.21
C LEU A 7 -3.23 17.94 -4.97
N PHE A 8 -2.08 17.26 -4.83
CA PHE A 8 -1.75 16.53 -3.61
C PHE A 8 -1.59 17.46 -2.41
N VAL A 9 -0.89 18.59 -2.57
CA VAL A 9 -0.71 19.57 -1.48
C VAL A 9 -2.05 20.12 -1.01
N PHE A 10 -2.93 20.48 -1.95
CA PHE A 10 -4.28 20.95 -1.62
C PHE A 10 -5.11 19.86 -0.91
N PHE A 11 -5.10 18.64 -1.43
CA PHE A 11 -5.78 17.50 -0.83
C PHE A 11 -5.28 17.23 0.60
N PHE A 12 -3.96 17.17 0.78
CA PHE A 12 -3.33 16.94 2.08
C PHE A 12 -3.65 18.05 3.08
N ALA A 13 -3.57 19.32 2.65
CA ALA A 13 -3.95 20.47 3.46
C ALA A 13 -5.42 20.41 3.89
N LEU A 14 -6.33 20.08 2.98
CA LEU A 14 -7.75 19.93 3.28
C LEU A 14 -7.99 18.82 4.32
N VAL A 15 -7.40 17.65 4.12
CA VAL A 15 -7.49 16.50 5.04
C VAL A 15 -6.98 16.89 6.43
N PHE A 16 -5.83 17.56 6.48
CA PHE A 16 -5.23 18.05 7.71
C PHE A 16 -6.13 19.06 8.43
N LEU A 17 -6.67 20.05 7.71
CA LEU A 17 -7.56 21.07 8.29
C LEU A 17 -8.84 20.46 8.87
N VAL A 18 -9.45 19.49 8.18
CA VAL A 18 -10.63 18.77 8.67
C VAL A 18 -10.28 17.97 9.93
N GLN A 19 -9.15 17.27 9.92
CA GLN A 19 -8.71 16.50 11.09
C GLN A 19 -8.44 17.41 12.30
N TRP A 20 -7.80 18.56 12.11
CA TRP A 20 -7.46 19.47 13.18
C TRP A 20 -8.66 20.27 13.72
N TYR A 21 -9.39 20.95 12.84
CA TYR A 21 -10.44 21.90 13.24
C TYR A 21 -11.81 21.27 13.46
N ILE A 22 -12.11 20.13 12.82
CA ILE A 22 -13.41 19.46 12.96
C ILE A 22 -13.28 18.28 13.91
N ILE A 23 -12.43 17.30 13.58
CA ILE A 23 -12.31 16.07 14.35
C ILE A 23 -11.60 16.32 15.69
N GLY A 24 -10.58 17.18 15.71
CA GLY A 24 -9.84 17.56 16.92
C GLY A 24 -10.70 18.23 17.99
N LYS A 25 -11.81 18.89 17.62
CA LYS A 25 -12.73 19.57 18.54
C LYS A 25 -13.74 18.63 19.21
N ILE A 26 -13.83 17.37 18.80
CA ILE A 26 -14.73 16.39 19.40
C ILE A 26 -14.27 16.09 20.83
N ARG A 27 -15.09 16.43 21.83
CA ARG A 27 -14.78 16.26 23.27
C ARG A 27 -14.76 14.78 23.69
N ASN A 28 -15.63 13.95 23.12
CA ASN A 28 -15.68 12.53 23.44
C ASN A 28 -14.53 11.81 22.74
N ALA A 29 -13.58 11.28 23.53
CA ALA A 29 -12.38 10.64 23.03
C ALA A 29 -12.67 9.41 22.14
N GLU A 30 -13.66 8.58 22.49
CA GLU A 30 -13.98 7.38 21.72
C GLU A 30 -14.70 7.73 20.40
N LEU A 31 -15.62 8.69 20.44
CA LEU A 31 -16.25 9.20 19.22
C LEU A 31 -15.20 9.83 18.29
N ARG A 32 -14.27 10.63 18.85
CA ARG A 32 -13.18 11.25 18.10
C ARG A 32 -12.33 10.22 17.38
N LYS A 33 -11.91 9.15 18.07
CA LYS A 33 -11.11 8.07 17.48
C LYS A 33 -11.86 7.39 16.33
N ARG A 34 -13.11 7.01 16.55
CA ARG A 34 -13.93 6.33 15.53
C ARG A 34 -14.15 7.22 14.29
N THR A 35 -14.49 8.48 14.50
CA THR A 35 -14.65 9.45 13.41
C THR A 35 -13.35 9.66 12.65
N LEU A 36 -12.22 9.74 13.36
CA LEU A 36 -10.90 9.86 12.73
C LEU A 36 -10.56 8.63 11.88
N HIS A 37 -10.77 7.41 12.39
CA HIS A 37 -10.50 6.19 11.62
C HIS A 37 -11.34 6.10 10.35
N ILE A 38 -12.64 6.39 10.45
CA ILE A 38 -13.54 6.36 9.30
C ILE A 38 -13.15 7.46 8.30
N PHE A 39 -12.86 8.68 8.79
CA PHE A 39 -12.44 9.79 7.94
C PHE A 39 -11.15 9.46 7.18
N LEU A 40 -10.11 9.00 7.88
CA LEU A 40 -8.83 8.63 7.26
C LEU A 40 -8.98 7.46 6.29
N LEU A 41 -9.87 6.50 6.59
CA LEU A 41 -10.17 5.39 5.69
C LEU A 41 -10.82 5.88 4.40
N ILE A 42 -11.86 6.72 4.49
CA ILE A 42 -12.55 7.29 3.33
C ILE A 42 -11.57 8.11 2.48
N VAL A 43 -10.83 9.02 3.12
CA VAL A 43 -9.82 9.85 2.46
C VAL A 43 -8.77 8.98 1.76
N SER A 44 -8.33 7.91 2.40
CA SER A 44 -7.36 6.98 1.83
C SER A 44 -7.91 6.29 0.58
N TYR A 45 -9.14 5.77 0.64
CA TYR A 45 -9.78 5.14 -0.52
C TYR A 45 -10.00 6.13 -1.67
N ILE A 46 -10.46 7.35 -1.37
CA ILE A 46 -10.57 8.43 -2.38
C ILE A 46 -9.22 8.67 -3.03
N PHE A 47 -8.14 8.76 -2.25
CA PHE A 47 -6.79 8.96 -2.76
C PHE A 47 -6.41 7.89 -3.79
N TYR A 48 -6.64 6.59 -3.52
CA TYR A 48 -6.36 5.52 -4.49
C TYR A 48 -7.28 5.54 -5.70
N MET A 49 -8.57 5.73 -5.48
CA MET A 49 -9.57 5.73 -6.54
C MET A 49 -9.40 6.89 -7.52
N THR A 50 -8.68 7.95 -7.16
CA THR A 50 -8.33 9.04 -8.10
C THR A 50 -7.37 8.61 -9.20
N TRP A 51 -6.60 7.54 -9.00
CA TRP A 51 -5.75 6.97 -10.04
C TRP A 51 -6.55 6.01 -10.90
N ASP A 52 -7.21 5.06 -10.25
CA ASP A 52 -8.17 4.15 -10.88
C ASP A 52 -9.10 3.57 -9.81
N TRP A 53 -10.39 3.55 -10.10
CA TRP A 53 -11.40 3.02 -9.18
C TRP A 53 -11.19 1.53 -8.86
N ARG A 54 -10.61 0.75 -9.80
CA ARG A 54 -10.30 -0.68 -9.64
C ARG A 54 -9.29 -0.93 -8.53
N PHE A 55 -8.39 0.03 -8.26
CA PHE A 55 -7.37 -0.12 -7.21
C PHE A 55 -7.99 -0.11 -5.81
N GLY A 56 -9.06 0.66 -5.61
CA GLY A 56 -9.82 0.63 -4.36
C GLY A 56 -10.43 -0.76 -4.09
N PHE A 57 -10.95 -1.41 -5.14
CA PHE A 57 -11.46 -2.79 -5.04
C PHE A 57 -10.34 -3.80 -4.76
N LEU A 58 -9.16 -3.64 -5.36
CA LEU A 58 -8.01 -4.51 -5.11
C LEU A 58 -7.54 -4.43 -3.65
N ILE A 59 -7.42 -3.21 -3.11
CA ILE A 59 -7.06 -2.99 -1.71
C ILE A 59 -8.12 -3.58 -0.79
N LEU A 60 -9.41 -3.35 -1.08
CA LEU A 60 -10.51 -3.92 -0.30
C LEU A 60 -10.50 -5.45 -0.31
N PHE A 61 -10.23 -6.06 -1.47
CA PHE A 61 -10.14 -7.50 -1.60
C PHE A 61 -8.98 -8.08 -0.79
N SER A 62 -7.77 -7.54 -0.93
CA SER A 62 -6.60 -7.93 -0.13
C SER A 62 -6.87 -7.76 1.37
N THR A 63 -7.47 -6.63 1.75
CA THR A 63 -7.90 -6.36 3.14
C THR A 63 -8.88 -7.41 3.65
N ALA A 64 -9.91 -7.76 2.89
CA ALA A 64 -10.91 -8.73 3.31
C ALA A 64 -10.31 -10.13 3.51
N VAL A 65 -9.47 -10.56 2.57
CA VAL A 65 -8.79 -11.87 2.62
C VAL A 65 -7.90 -11.97 3.85
N ASP A 66 -7.06 -10.96 4.09
CA ASP A 66 -6.08 -11.01 5.17
C ASP A 66 -6.70 -10.77 6.54
N PHE A 67 -7.76 -9.96 6.62
CA PHE A 67 -8.54 -9.78 7.84
C PHE A 67 -9.17 -11.11 8.28
N VAL A 68 -9.86 -11.79 7.35
CA VAL A 68 -10.50 -13.08 7.63
C VAL A 68 -9.45 -14.15 7.94
N ALA A 69 -8.36 -14.20 7.18
CA ALA A 69 -7.25 -15.13 7.43
C ALA A 69 -6.65 -14.92 8.82
N GLY A 70 -6.39 -13.67 9.23
CA GLY A 70 -5.85 -13.35 10.55
C GLY A 70 -6.77 -13.81 11.68
N LEU A 71 -8.08 -13.53 11.60
CA LEU A 71 -9.06 -13.99 12.60
C LEU A 71 -9.15 -15.52 12.66
N TYR A 72 -9.13 -16.18 11.50
CA TYR A 72 -9.19 -17.63 11.41
C TYR A 72 -7.93 -18.29 11.99
N ILE A 73 -6.74 -17.77 11.66
CA ILE A 73 -5.46 -18.24 12.22
C ILE A 73 -5.48 -18.15 13.74
N GLN A 74 -5.91 -17.01 14.31
CA GLN A 74 -5.98 -16.87 15.76
C GLN A 74 -6.96 -17.87 16.39
N ARG A 75 -8.15 -18.02 15.82
CA ARG A 75 -9.16 -18.96 16.34
C ARG A 75 -8.66 -20.41 16.38
N GLU A 76 -7.97 -20.85 15.33
CA GLU A 76 -7.41 -22.22 15.28
C GLU A 76 -6.23 -22.37 16.26
N HIS A 77 -5.46 -21.31 16.49
CA HIS A 77 -4.39 -21.31 17.49
C HIS A 77 -4.91 -21.48 18.92
N ASP A 78 -6.08 -20.95 19.24
CA ASP A 78 -6.72 -21.06 20.55
C ASP A 78 -7.19 -22.51 20.87
N SER A 79 -7.32 -23.38 19.87
CA SER A 79 -7.77 -24.78 20.05
C SER A 79 -6.63 -25.77 20.35
N GLU A 80 -5.37 -25.34 20.25
CA GLU A 80 -4.13 -26.11 20.55
C GLU A 80 -3.97 -27.52 19.94
N SER A 81 -4.83 -27.93 19.01
CA SER A 81 -4.77 -29.23 18.33
C SER A 81 -3.82 -29.20 17.12
N GLU A 82 -3.14 -30.33 16.83
CA GLU A 82 -2.35 -30.49 15.61
C GLU A 82 -3.16 -30.24 14.32
N ALA A 83 -4.43 -30.63 14.30
CA ALA A 83 -5.32 -30.38 13.17
C ALA A 83 -5.59 -28.88 12.98
N ALA A 84 -5.69 -28.13 14.08
CA ALA A 84 -5.91 -26.69 14.07
C ALA A 84 -4.66 -25.95 13.58
N GLN A 85 -3.46 -26.40 13.96
CA GLN A 85 -2.20 -25.84 13.42
C GLN A 85 -2.08 -26.02 11.89
N LYS A 86 -2.50 -27.17 11.35
CA LYS A 86 -2.53 -27.40 9.89
C LYS A 86 -3.49 -26.43 9.19
N LYS A 87 -4.67 -26.18 9.76
CA LYS A 87 -5.66 -25.23 9.24
C LYS A 87 -5.15 -23.78 9.28
N ALA A 88 -4.52 -23.37 10.37
CA ALA A 88 -3.89 -22.05 10.49
C ALA A 88 -2.79 -21.85 9.43
N ARG A 89 -1.95 -22.88 9.21
CA ARG A 89 -0.93 -22.85 8.16
C ARG A 89 -1.54 -22.75 6.76
N LEU A 90 -2.62 -23.48 6.50
CA LEU A 90 -3.33 -23.40 5.22
C LEU A 90 -3.90 -21.99 4.99
N ALA A 91 -4.52 -21.38 6.00
CA ALA A 91 -5.03 -20.01 5.90
C ALA A 91 -3.93 -18.98 5.62
N LEU A 92 -2.75 -19.13 6.25
CA LEU A 92 -1.58 -18.32 5.94
C LEU A 92 -1.12 -18.51 4.48
N ILE A 93 -1.02 -19.77 4.02
CA ILE A 93 -0.60 -20.06 2.63
C ILE A 93 -1.58 -19.46 1.62
N ILE A 94 -2.88 -19.53 1.88
CA ILE A 94 -3.91 -18.91 1.04
C ILE A 94 -3.74 -17.38 1.02
N SER A 95 -3.59 -16.74 2.17
CA SER A 95 -3.33 -15.29 2.28
C SER A 95 -2.08 -14.87 1.49
N LEU A 96 -0.96 -15.57 1.68
CA LEU A 96 0.30 -15.32 0.97
C LEU A 96 0.13 -15.56 -0.54
N GLY A 97 -0.55 -16.63 -0.93
CA GLY A 97 -0.81 -16.96 -2.32
C GLY A 97 -1.67 -15.91 -3.03
N VAL A 98 -2.69 -15.38 -2.36
CA VAL A 98 -3.53 -14.30 -2.90
C VAL A 98 -2.74 -13.00 -3.06
N ASN A 99 -1.96 -12.63 -2.05
CA ASN A 99 -1.15 -11.41 -2.08
C ASN A 99 -0.02 -11.47 -3.12
N LEU A 100 0.79 -12.53 -3.09
CA LEU A 100 1.86 -12.75 -4.07
C LEU A 100 1.30 -13.00 -5.47
N GLY A 101 0.16 -13.68 -5.59
CA GLY A 101 -0.55 -13.86 -6.85
C GLY A 101 -1.01 -12.52 -7.43
N SER A 102 -1.62 -11.66 -6.62
CA SER A 102 -2.01 -10.31 -7.03
C SER A 102 -0.79 -9.50 -7.50
N LEU A 103 0.29 -9.50 -6.71
CA LEU A 103 1.53 -8.81 -7.07
C LEU A 103 2.14 -9.38 -8.36
N GLY A 104 2.16 -10.70 -8.49
CA GLY A 104 2.68 -11.43 -9.65
C GLY A 104 1.93 -11.08 -10.93
N ILE A 105 0.59 -11.12 -10.88
CA ILE A 105 -0.27 -10.73 -11.99
C ILE A 105 0.03 -9.29 -12.38
N PHE A 106 -0.17 -8.32 -11.49
CA PHE A 106 -0.07 -6.91 -11.90
C PHE A 106 1.35 -6.48 -12.31
N LYS A 107 2.40 -7.07 -11.71
CA LYS A 107 3.79 -6.67 -11.99
C LYS A 107 4.39 -7.38 -13.21
N TYR A 108 4.04 -8.64 -13.43
CA TYR A 108 4.70 -9.47 -14.45
C TYR A 108 3.78 -9.91 -15.59
N PHE A 109 2.49 -9.51 -15.59
CA PHE A 109 1.56 -9.90 -16.65
C PHE A 109 2.09 -9.61 -18.05
N HIS A 110 2.60 -8.39 -18.29
CA HIS A 110 3.16 -8.00 -19.59
C HIS A 110 4.35 -8.88 -19.97
N PHE A 111 5.32 -9.07 -19.07
CA PHE A 111 6.47 -9.93 -19.33
C PHE A 111 6.07 -11.37 -19.68
N PHE A 112 5.13 -11.96 -18.94
CA PHE A 112 4.66 -13.32 -19.21
C PHE A 112 3.84 -13.41 -20.50
N ALA A 113 2.99 -12.42 -20.77
CA ALA A 113 2.18 -12.38 -21.98
C ALA A 113 3.05 -12.20 -23.23
N ASP A 114 4.03 -11.29 -23.19
CA ASP A 114 4.99 -11.07 -24.26
C ASP A 114 5.83 -12.33 -24.52
N SER A 115 6.30 -12.98 -23.45
CA SER A 115 7.07 -14.23 -23.56
C SER A 115 6.22 -15.37 -24.15
N PHE A 116 4.94 -15.45 -23.77
CA PHE A 116 4.01 -16.45 -24.29
C PHE A 116 3.73 -16.21 -25.78
N ILE A 117 3.45 -14.96 -26.16
CA ILE A 117 3.26 -14.59 -27.57
C ILE A 117 4.52 -14.90 -28.38
N ALA A 118 5.70 -14.56 -27.88
CA ALA A 118 6.98 -14.81 -28.56
C ALA A 118 7.25 -16.32 -28.77
N LEU A 119 6.96 -17.15 -27.75
CA LEU A 119 7.14 -18.60 -27.84
C LEU A 119 6.25 -19.22 -28.93
N PHE A 120 4.99 -18.82 -29.02
CA PHE A 120 4.06 -19.35 -30.02
C PHE A 120 4.24 -18.72 -31.40
N ALA A 121 4.72 -17.47 -31.47
CA ALA A 121 5.11 -16.83 -32.72
C ALA A 121 6.28 -17.55 -33.41
N ALA A 122 7.14 -18.22 -32.64
CA ALA A 122 8.21 -19.05 -33.19
C ALA A 122 7.68 -20.30 -33.92
N ILE A 123 6.45 -20.73 -33.62
CA ILE A 123 5.80 -21.90 -34.22
C ILE A 123 4.82 -21.47 -35.33
N ASP A 124 4.04 -20.41 -35.10
CA ASP A 124 3.14 -19.78 -36.08
C ASP A 124 3.32 -18.27 -36.05
N PRO A 125 4.01 -17.67 -37.05
CA PRO A 125 4.22 -16.22 -37.11
C PRO A 125 2.92 -15.40 -37.14
N SER A 126 1.80 -15.99 -37.59
CA SER A 126 0.50 -15.33 -37.61
C SER A 126 -0.18 -15.29 -36.23
N PHE A 127 0.31 -16.08 -35.26
CA PHE A 127 -0.15 -16.08 -33.87
C PHE A 127 0.11 -14.74 -33.18
N ALA A 128 1.29 -14.13 -33.41
CA ALA A 128 1.61 -12.83 -32.82
C ALA A 128 0.63 -11.73 -33.30
N ALA A 129 0.32 -11.71 -34.61
CA ALA A 129 -0.55 -10.70 -35.20
C ALA A 129 -2.02 -10.84 -34.72
N ARG A 130 -2.49 -12.06 -34.45
CA ARG A 130 -3.87 -12.31 -33.98
C ARG A 130 -4.07 -12.08 -32.49
N ASN A 131 -3.01 -12.19 -31.69
CA ASN A 131 -3.07 -12.16 -30.23
C ASN A 131 -2.45 -10.89 -29.63
N HIS A 132 -2.01 -9.94 -30.45
CA HIS A 132 -1.48 -8.66 -29.97
C HIS A 132 -2.51 -7.90 -29.11
N ASP A 133 -3.80 -8.02 -29.43
CA ASP A 133 -4.90 -7.41 -28.67
C ASP A 133 -5.24 -8.15 -27.36
N LEU A 134 -4.74 -9.38 -27.15
CA LEU A 134 -4.89 -10.09 -25.87
C LEU A 134 -4.01 -9.49 -24.76
N LEU A 135 -3.05 -8.62 -25.12
CA LEU A 135 -2.31 -7.79 -24.19
C LEU A 135 -3.25 -6.71 -23.63
N PHE A 136 -4.21 -7.11 -22.80
CA PHE A 136 -4.92 -6.16 -21.95
C PHE A 136 -3.87 -5.32 -21.24
N ARG A 137 -3.92 -3.99 -21.42
CA ARG A 137 -3.06 -3.05 -20.69
C ARG A 137 -3.45 -3.08 -19.22
N VAL A 138 -2.94 -4.06 -18.50
CA VAL A 138 -3.03 -4.14 -17.04
C VAL A 138 -2.27 -2.94 -16.50
N ILE A 139 -3.01 -2.00 -15.90
CA ILE A 139 -2.43 -0.82 -15.27
C ILE A 139 -1.87 -1.25 -13.92
N LEU A 140 -0.58 -1.02 -13.70
CA LEU A 140 0.08 -1.34 -12.43
C LEU A 140 -0.50 -0.43 -11.33
N PRO A 141 -1.11 -1.01 -10.26
CA PRO A 141 -1.63 -0.21 -9.18
C PRO A 141 -0.50 0.46 -8.40
N VAL A 142 -0.62 1.76 -8.20
CA VAL A 142 0.33 2.49 -7.36
C VAL A 142 0.27 1.96 -5.94
N GLY A 143 1.44 1.62 -5.40
CA GLY A 143 1.54 1.11 -4.04
C GLY A 143 1.19 -0.37 -3.87
N ILE A 144 0.99 -1.15 -4.96
CA ILE A 144 0.66 -2.58 -4.85
C ILE A 144 1.64 -3.35 -3.98
N SER A 145 2.94 -3.19 -4.21
CA SER A 145 3.95 -3.85 -3.40
C SER A 145 3.82 -3.48 -1.93
N PHE A 146 3.57 -2.22 -1.61
CA PHE A 146 3.50 -1.75 -0.23
C PHE A 146 2.30 -2.34 0.52
N PHE A 147 1.07 -2.20 0.01
CA PHE A 147 -0.09 -2.75 0.72
C PHE A 147 -0.05 -4.28 0.75
N THR A 148 0.46 -4.94 -0.29
CA THR A 148 0.62 -6.39 -0.31
C THR A 148 1.61 -6.86 0.75
N PHE A 149 2.81 -6.27 0.84
CA PHE A 149 3.79 -6.64 1.86
C PHE A 149 3.33 -6.30 3.28
N GLN A 150 2.66 -5.16 3.44
CA GLN A 150 2.10 -4.74 4.72
C GLN A 150 1.00 -5.69 5.21
N SER A 151 0.10 -6.09 4.32
CA SER A 151 -0.99 -7.02 4.64
C SER A 151 -0.48 -8.45 4.90
N MET A 152 0.53 -8.91 4.14
CA MET A 152 1.21 -10.19 4.44
C MET A 152 1.98 -10.16 5.76
N SER A 153 2.65 -9.06 6.10
CA SER A 153 3.34 -8.91 7.39
C SER A 153 2.37 -9.14 8.55
N TYR A 154 1.13 -8.65 8.45
CA TYR A 154 0.10 -8.91 9.44
C TYR A 154 -0.21 -10.40 9.59
N THR A 155 -0.55 -11.10 8.50
CA THR A 155 -0.95 -12.53 8.61
C THR A 155 0.20 -13.41 9.08
N ILE A 156 1.44 -13.09 8.68
CA ILE A 156 2.66 -13.72 9.19
C ILE A 156 2.82 -13.47 10.69
N ASP A 157 2.71 -12.23 11.15
CA ASP A 157 2.91 -11.89 12.57
C ASP A 157 1.83 -12.51 13.47
N VAL A 158 0.58 -12.59 13.00
CA VAL A 158 -0.52 -13.29 13.68
C VAL A 158 -0.25 -14.79 13.74
N TYR A 159 0.18 -15.40 12.62
CA TYR A 159 0.56 -16.81 12.60
C TYR A 159 1.75 -17.11 13.51
N ARG A 160 2.73 -16.21 13.60
CA ARG A 160 3.88 -16.36 14.52
C ARG A 160 3.54 -16.02 15.97
N ARG A 161 2.28 -15.69 16.28
CA ARG A 161 1.82 -15.26 17.61
C ARG A 161 2.58 -14.05 18.15
N ILE A 162 3.12 -13.20 17.28
CA ILE A 162 3.84 -11.97 17.63
C ILE A 162 2.84 -10.87 18.02
N ILE A 163 1.72 -10.79 17.29
CA ILE A 163 0.61 -9.89 17.57
C ILE A 163 -0.71 -10.67 17.56
N PRO A 164 -1.74 -10.24 18.33
CA PRO A 164 -3.08 -10.75 18.17
C PRO A 164 -3.71 -10.26 16.86
N ALA A 165 -4.66 -11.01 16.31
CA ALA A 165 -5.47 -10.58 15.18
C ALA A 165 -6.30 -9.34 15.55
N GLU A 166 -6.32 -8.37 14.63
CA GLU A 166 -7.15 -7.18 14.74
C GLU A 166 -8.62 -7.56 14.55
N LYS A 167 -9.48 -7.11 15.47
CA LYS A 167 -10.91 -7.42 15.49
C LYS A 167 -11.75 -6.35 14.78
N SER A 168 -11.19 -5.15 14.60
CA SER A 168 -11.86 -4.04 13.92
C SER A 168 -11.48 -4.00 12.46
N LEU A 169 -12.44 -4.33 11.58
CA LEU A 169 -12.27 -4.24 10.13
C LEU A 169 -11.86 -2.81 9.70
N ILE A 170 -12.41 -1.78 10.34
CA ILE A 170 -12.10 -0.37 10.02
C ILE A 170 -10.63 -0.07 10.32
N ARG A 171 -10.10 -0.50 11.47
CA ARG A 171 -8.68 -0.28 11.81
C ARG A 171 -7.76 -1.06 10.90
N PHE A 172 -8.12 -2.31 10.59
CA PHE A 172 -7.33 -3.13 9.67
C PHE A 172 -7.33 -2.56 8.24
N ALA A 173 -8.49 -2.17 7.73
CA ALA A 173 -8.61 -1.53 6.42
C ALA A 173 -7.85 -0.20 6.38
N LEU A 174 -7.90 0.59 7.44
CA LEU A 174 -7.11 1.82 7.54
C LEU A 174 -5.62 1.51 7.56
N PHE A 175 -5.18 0.49 8.30
CA PHE A 175 -3.79 0.03 8.30
C PHE A 175 -3.32 -0.29 6.87
N VAL A 176 -4.06 -1.11 6.12
CA VAL A 176 -3.69 -1.52 4.75
C VAL A 176 -3.75 -0.36 3.76
N SER A 177 -4.68 0.57 3.93
CA SER A 177 -4.96 1.63 2.94
C SER A 177 -4.36 3.00 3.27
N PHE A 178 -3.67 3.19 4.40
CA PHE A 178 -3.25 4.51 4.86
C PHE A 178 -2.40 5.29 3.84
N PHE A 179 -3.03 6.27 3.18
CA PHE A 179 -2.43 6.96 2.02
C PHE A 179 -1.08 7.65 2.25
N PRO A 180 -0.77 8.23 3.43
CA PRO A 180 0.51 8.92 3.62
C PRO A 180 1.70 7.96 3.54
N GLN A 181 1.51 6.69 3.94
CA GLN A 181 2.59 5.72 4.01
C GLN A 181 2.87 5.06 2.66
N LEU A 182 1.82 4.74 1.91
CA LEU A 182 1.87 3.91 0.71
C LEU A 182 2.46 4.61 -0.53
N VAL A 183 2.68 5.93 -0.48
CA VAL A 183 3.23 6.70 -1.61
C VAL A 183 4.76 6.77 -1.58
N ALA A 184 5.40 6.70 -0.41
CA ALA A 184 6.85 6.86 -0.30
C ALA A 184 7.49 6.41 1.04
N GLY A 185 6.76 5.74 1.93
CA GLY A 185 7.28 5.33 3.23
C GLY A 185 7.99 3.96 3.20
N PRO A 186 8.88 3.66 4.17
CA PRO A 186 9.31 2.27 4.39
C PRO A 186 8.10 1.37 4.65
N ILE A 187 8.21 0.08 4.35
CA ILE A 187 7.14 -0.89 4.61
C ILE A 187 6.99 -1.00 6.14
N VAL A 188 5.95 -0.36 6.70
CA VAL A 188 5.66 -0.41 8.14
C VAL A 188 4.89 -1.69 8.46
N THR A 189 5.30 -2.35 9.53
CA THR A 189 4.68 -3.61 9.97
C THR A 189 3.39 -3.39 10.75
N ALA A 190 2.53 -4.40 10.77
CA ALA A 190 1.30 -4.37 11.56
C ALA A 190 1.55 -4.17 13.06
N ARG A 191 2.64 -4.76 13.56
CA ARG A 191 3.10 -4.61 14.94
C ARG A 191 3.40 -3.17 15.33
N GLU A 192 3.89 -2.36 14.40
CA GLU A 192 4.25 -0.96 14.66
C GLU A 192 3.06 -0.03 14.49
N PHE A 193 2.25 -0.22 13.44
CA PHE A 193 1.22 0.75 13.07
C PHE A 193 -0.13 0.54 13.77
N LEU A 194 -0.58 -0.72 13.96
CA LEU A 194 -1.87 -0.99 14.61
C LEU A 194 -1.94 -0.45 16.05
N PRO A 195 -0.91 -0.55 16.90
CA PRO A 195 -0.95 0.05 18.24
C PRO A 195 -1.08 1.58 18.21
N GLN A 196 -0.50 2.25 17.22
CA GLN A 196 -0.62 3.70 17.06
C GLN A 196 -2.04 4.12 16.69
N LEU A 197 -2.76 3.31 15.92
CA LEU A 197 -4.19 3.52 15.64
C LEU A 197 -5.07 3.33 16.88
N GLN A 198 -4.61 2.60 17.89
CA GLN A 198 -5.34 2.40 19.16
C GLN A 198 -5.03 3.50 20.18
N ARG A 199 -3.76 3.90 20.27
CA ARG A 199 -3.26 4.91 21.21
C ARG A 199 -2.92 6.18 20.45
N PHE A 200 -3.93 7.02 20.22
CA PHE A 200 -3.67 8.35 19.67
C PHE A 200 -3.03 9.26 20.73
N PRO A 201 -1.77 9.70 20.52
CA PRO A 201 -1.19 10.72 21.37
C PRO A 201 -1.94 12.04 21.19
N SER A 202 -1.98 12.85 22.24
CA SER A 202 -2.40 14.24 22.14
C SER A 202 -1.37 14.99 21.29
N VAL A 203 -1.79 15.49 20.14
CA VAL A 203 -0.94 16.34 19.28
C VAL A 203 -0.98 17.75 19.83
N ASP A 204 0.19 18.32 20.11
CA ASP A 204 0.30 19.72 20.53
C ASP A 204 0.70 20.66 19.37
N SER A 205 0.77 21.96 19.64
CA SER A 205 1.19 22.94 18.64
C SER A 205 2.66 22.81 18.23
N SER A 206 3.49 22.20 19.06
CA SER A 206 4.91 21.97 18.79
C SER A 206 5.11 20.81 17.80
N ASP A 207 4.34 19.74 17.95
CA ASP A 207 4.27 18.61 17.01
C ASP A 207 3.84 19.10 15.63
N LEU A 208 2.86 20.02 15.59
CA LEU A 208 2.40 20.64 14.35
C LEU A 208 3.52 21.42 13.66
N ARG A 209 4.26 22.25 14.41
CA ARG A 209 5.38 23.03 13.87
C ARG A 209 6.45 22.10 13.30
N GLN A 210 6.81 21.03 14.03
CA GLN A 210 7.78 20.04 13.58
C GLN A 210 7.30 19.32 12.32
N GLY A 211 6.04 18.88 12.28
CA GLY A 211 5.43 18.23 11.13
C GLY A 211 5.44 19.13 9.88
N CYS A 212 5.08 20.41 10.03
CA CYS A 212 5.17 21.39 8.94
C CYS A 212 6.60 21.59 8.46
N GLN A 213 7.58 21.68 9.36
CA GLN A 213 8.99 21.82 9.01
C GLN A 213 9.51 20.61 8.21
N ILE A 214 9.21 19.39 8.67
CA ILE A 214 9.61 18.15 7.99
C ILE A 214 8.94 18.06 6.62
N PHE A 215 7.65 18.38 6.53
CA PHE A 215 6.92 18.39 5.27
C PHE A 215 7.50 19.39 4.27
N LEU A 216 7.71 20.65 4.69
CA LEU A 216 8.28 21.70 3.84
C LEU A 216 9.68 21.35 3.38
N LEU A 217 10.53 20.84 4.28
CA LEU A 217 11.88 20.41 3.94
C LEU A 217 11.88 19.24 2.94
N GLY A 218 10.99 18.25 3.15
CA GLY A 218 10.80 17.14 2.21
C GLY A 218 10.31 17.60 0.84
N PHE A 219 9.36 18.56 0.82
CA PHE A 219 8.83 19.15 -0.40
C PHE A 219 9.92 19.89 -1.19
N ILE A 220 10.72 20.74 -0.53
CA ILE A 220 11.85 21.43 -1.17
C ILE A 220 12.86 20.43 -1.72
N LYS A 221 13.26 19.43 -0.92
CA LYS A 221 14.19 18.38 -1.37
C LYS A 221 13.67 17.65 -2.61
N LYS A 222 12.37 17.37 -2.68
CA LYS A 222 11.77 16.68 -3.83
C LYS A 222 11.66 17.60 -5.04
N SER A 223 10.93 18.71 -4.91
CA SER A 223 10.55 19.57 -6.03
C SER A 223 11.70 20.43 -6.56
N VAL A 224 12.64 20.85 -5.70
CA VAL A 224 13.74 21.74 -6.10
C VAL A 224 15.01 20.97 -6.41
N LEU A 225 15.38 19.98 -5.60
CA LEU A 225 16.63 19.23 -5.82
C LEU A 225 16.40 17.99 -6.66
N ALA A 226 15.62 17.02 -6.16
CA ALA A 226 15.52 15.71 -6.80
C ALA A 226 14.92 15.77 -8.21
N ASP A 227 13.84 16.52 -8.41
CA ASP A 227 13.18 16.62 -9.71
C ASP A 227 14.03 17.39 -10.75
N HIS A 228 14.94 18.28 -10.31
CA HIS A 228 15.88 18.97 -11.22
C HIS A 228 17.13 18.14 -11.50
N VAL A 229 17.56 17.28 -10.58
CA VAL A 229 18.68 16.36 -10.75
C VAL A 229 18.29 15.13 -11.58
N ALA A 230 17.02 14.70 -11.50
CA ALA A 230 16.52 13.48 -12.14
C ALA A 230 16.85 13.38 -13.64
N PRO A 231 16.66 14.42 -14.49
CA PRO A 231 17.02 14.33 -15.91
C PRO A 231 18.50 14.00 -16.16
N PHE A 232 19.41 14.50 -15.33
CA PHE A 232 20.85 14.22 -15.46
C PHE A 232 21.17 12.78 -15.06
N VAL A 233 20.53 12.28 -14.01
CA VAL A 233 20.68 10.90 -13.53
C VAL A 233 20.07 9.92 -14.54
N ASP A 234 18.89 10.23 -15.07
CA ASP A 234 18.20 9.44 -16.09
C ASP A 234 19.02 9.35 -17.38
N MET A 235 19.73 10.43 -17.76
CA MET A 235 20.64 10.42 -18.90
C MET A 235 21.80 9.44 -18.72
N VAL A 236 22.42 9.42 -17.54
CA VAL A 236 23.53 8.49 -17.22
C VAL A 236 23.04 7.04 -17.14
N HIS A 237 21.86 6.79 -16.57
CA HIS A 237 21.27 5.44 -16.54
C HIS A 237 20.78 4.97 -17.90
N GLY A 238 20.34 5.89 -18.76
CA GLY A 238 19.87 5.60 -20.11
C GLY A 238 20.99 5.22 -21.07
N ASP A 239 22.20 5.75 -20.86
CA ASP A 239 23.39 5.37 -21.62
C ASP A 239 24.64 5.23 -20.72
N PRO A 240 24.75 4.13 -19.96
CA PRO A 240 25.83 3.95 -18.98
C PRO A 240 27.23 3.88 -19.60
N LEU A 241 27.32 3.51 -20.88
CA LEU A 241 28.60 3.34 -21.58
C LEU A 241 29.17 4.69 -22.03
N SER A 242 28.32 5.66 -22.37
CA SER A 242 28.75 7.00 -22.80
C SER A 242 29.17 7.93 -21.66
N TYR A 243 28.84 7.60 -20.40
CA TYR A 243 29.10 8.44 -19.22
C TYR A 243 29.94 7.74 -18.14
N GLY A 244 30.74 6.74 -18.52
CA GLY A 244 31.62 6.01 -17.61
C GLY A 244 32.78 6.86 -17.07
N PHE A 245 33.14 6.62 -15.80
CA PHE A 245 34.24 7.31 -15.09
C PHE A 245 35.64 7.05 -15.70
N PHE A 246 35.75 6.08 -16.62
CA PHE A 246 37.01 5.63 -17.23
C PHE A 246 37.14 6.06 -18.70
N HIS A 247 36.74 7.29 -19.02
CA HIS A 247 37.15 7.99 -20.24
C HIS A 247 37.85 9.30 -19.91
#